data_AF-A0A443J1P1-F1
#
_entry.id   AF-A0A443J1P1-F1
#
_cell.length_a   1.000
_cell.length_b   1.000
_cell.length_c   1.000
_cell.angle_alpha   90.00
_cell.angle_beta   90.00
_cell.angle_gamma   90.00
#
_symmetry.space_group_name_H-M   'P 1'
#
loop_
_entity.id
_entity.type
_entity.pdbx_description
1 polymer ?
#
loop_
_entity_poly.entity_id
_entity_poly.type
_entity_poly.pdbx_seq_one_letter_code
_entity_poly.pdbx_strand_id
1 'polypeptide(L)'
;MAVSRKEHARHSKHVTSTRRWQVLRQQILERDGWKCRCCGERRRLEIDHIKSVRTHPELSFDPRNLQALCGACHTRKTRIECGHKEKSPERKAWADAVADLAAETATRAEKE
;
A
#
# COMPACT_ATOMS: atom_id res chain seq x y z
N MET A 1 9.08 -8.67 17.82
CA MET A 1 10.34 -8.26 17.16
C MET A 1 10.03 -7.99 15.69
N ALA A 2 10.58 -6.93 15.10
CA ALA A 2 10.36 -6.67 13.67
C ALA A 2 11.13 -7.72 12.85
N VAL A 3 10.43 -8.37 11.91
CA VAL A 3 11.01 -9.45 11.10
C VAL A 3 12.05 -8.85 10.13
N SER A 4 13.17 -9.55 9.90
CA SER A 4 14.23 -9.04 9.03
C SER A 4 13.73 -8.80 7.61
N ARG A 5 14.25 -7.75 6.94
CA ARG A 5 13.98 -7.50 5.50
C ARG A 5 14.32 -8.71 4.61
N LYS A 6 15.33 -9.51 5.00
CA LYS A 6 15.69 -10.75 4.28
C LYS A 6 14.61 -11.82 4.40
N GLU A 7 14.00 -11.94 5.57
CA GLU A 7 12.93 -12.91 5.82
C GLU A 7 11.63 -12.55 5.11
N HIS A 8 11.35 -11.26 4.83
CA HIS A 8 10.19 -10.81 4.04
C HIS A 8 10.42 -10.75 2.51
N ALA A 9 11.52 -11.29 2.00
CA ALA A 9 11.87 -11.14 0.59
C ALA A 9 10.87 -11.86 -0.35
N ARG A 10 10.07 -11.05 -1.09
CA ARG A 10 9.41 -11.33 -2.38
C ARG A 10 8.77 -12.72 -2.53
N HIS A 11 8.14 -13.25 -1.48
CA HIS A 11 7.57 -14.59 -1.48
C HIS A 11 6.49 -14.78 -2.56
N SER A 12 5.73 -13.73 -2.88
CA SER A 12 4.70 -13.74 -3.93
C SER A 12 5.25 -13.64 -5.36
N LYS A 13 6.57 -13.50 -5.58
CA LYS A 13 7.13 -13.27 -6.92
C LYS A 13 6.72 -14.34 -7.92
N HIS A 14 6.70 -15.60 -7.50
CA HIS A 14 6.30 -16.75 -8.33
C HIS A 14 4.83 -16.71 -8.76
N VAL A 15 3.97 -16.04 -7.99
CA VAL A 15 2.57 -15.77 -8.35
C VAL A 15 2.51 -14.59 -9.32
N THR A 16 3.14 -13.47 -8.92
CA THR A 16 2.99 -12.19 -9.63
C THR A 16 3.68 -12.14 -10.99
N SER A 17 4.62 -13.05 -11.27
CA SER A 17 5.29 -13.14 -12.59
C SER A 17 4.49 -13.92 -13.64
N THR A 18 3.39 -14.57 -13.26
CA THR A 18 2.62 -15.41 -14.18
C THR A 18 1.73 -14.60 -15.12
N ARG A 19 1.45 -15.13 -16.33
CA ARG A 19 0.47 -14.54 -17.25
C ARG A 19 -0.93 -14.47 -16.63
N ARG A 20 -1.30 -15.48 -15.84
CA ARG A 20 -2.54 -15.51 -15.06
C ARG A 20 -2.66 -14.27 -14.17
N TRP A 21 -1.57 -13.88 -13.51
CA TRP A 21 -1.55 -12.68 -12.69
C TRP A 21 -1.71 -11.39 -13.49
N GLN A 22 -1.12 -11.28 -14.67
CA GLN A 22 -1.26 -10.09 -15.51
C GLN A 22 -2.73 -9.86 -15.94
N VAL A 23 -3.45 -10.92 -16.26
CA VAL A 23 -4.88 -10.85 -16.57
C VAL A 23 -5.68 -10.44 -15.33
N LEU A 24 -5.45 -11.13 -14.21
CA LEU A 24 -6.13 -10.83 -12.95
C LEU A 24 -5.87 -9.40 -12.50
N ARG A 25 -4.65 -8.90 -12.67
CA ARG A 25 -4.28 -7.52 -12.37
C ARG A 25 -5.18 -6.51 -13.08
N GLN A 26 -5.43 -6.69 -14.37
CA GLN A 26 -6.32 -5.79 -15.12
C GLN A 26 -7.76 -5.86 -14.61
N GLN A 27 -8.27 -7.07 -14.37
CA GLN A 27 -9.63 -7.26 -13.83
C GLN A 27 -9.81 -6.56 -12.47
N ILE A 28 -8.82 -6.62 -11.59
CA ILE A 28 -8.87 -5.95 -10.28
C ILE A 28 -8.80 -4.43 -10.43
N LEU A 29 -7.94 -3.91 -11.32
CA LEU A 29 -7.86 -2.47 -11.58
C LEU A 29 -9.16 -1.91 -12.14
N GLU A 30 -9.79 -2.61 -13.08
CA GLU A 30 -11.10 -2.26 -13.64
C GLU A 30 -12.19 -2.29 -12.56
N ARG A 31 -12.27 -3.37 -11.77
CA ARG A 31 -13.21 -3.50 -10.66
C ARG A 31 -13.08 -2.37 -9.64
N ASP A 32 -11.84 -2.01 -9.30
CA ASP A 32 -11.54 -0.97 -8.31
C ASP A 32 -11.57 0.44 -8.92
N GLY A 33 -11.98 0.57 -10.20
CA GLY A 33 -12.18 1.85 -10.87
C GLY A 33 -10.89 2.64 -11.06
N TRP A 34 -9.76 1.95 -11.21
CA TRP A 34 -8.43 2.55 -11.31
C TRP A 34 -8.11 3.50 -10.15
N LYS A 35 -8.55 3.15 -8.95
CA LYS A 35 -8.32 3.92 -7.72
C LYS A 35 -7.81 3.03 -6.60
N CYS A 36 -6.95 3.62 -5.76
CA CYS A 36 -6.54 3.02 -4.51
C CYS A 36 -7.76 2.83 -3.60
N ARG A 37 -8.00 1.61 -3.14
CA ARG A 37 -9.11 1.28 -2.23
C ARG A 37 -8.98 1.91 -0.84
N CYS A 38 -7.78 2.37 -0.47
CA CYS A 38 -7.52 2.99 0.83
C CYS A 38 -7.63 4.53 0.81
N CYS A 39 -7.19 5.20 -0.26
CA CYS A 39 -7.11 6.67 -0.28
C CYS A 39 -7.65 7.33 -1.57
N GLY A 40 -8.08 6.56 -2.57
CA GLY A 40 -8.63 7.09 -3.82
C GLY A 40 -7.61 7.59 -4.86
N GLU A 41 -6.31 7.58 -4.55
CA GLU A 41 -5.24 7.90 -5.52
C GLU A 41 -5.34 7.04 -6.78
N ARG A 42 -5.07 7.61 -7.95
CA ARG A 42 -5.15 6.94 -9.27
C ARG A 42 -3.78 6.63 -9.87
N ARG A 43 -2.72 7.22 -9.33
CA ARG A 43 -1.35 7.10 -9.85
C ARG A 43 -0.63 5.89 -9.25
N ARG A 44 0.21 5.25 -10.07
CA ARG A 44 1.14 4.17 -9.68
C ARG A 44 0.48 3.09 -8.81
N LEU A 45 -0.62 2.53 -9.33
CA LEU A 45 -1.37 1.49 -8.64
C LEU A 45 -0.69 0.13 -8.74
N GLU A 46 -0.73 -0.59 -7.63
CA GLU A 46 -0.24 -1.93 -7.45
C GLU A 46 -1.39 -2.80 -6.93
N ILE A 47 -1.33 -4.10 -7.24
CA ILE A 47 -2.30 -5.06 -6.73
C ILE A 47 -1.66 -5.76 -5.54
N ASP A 48 -2.29 -5.59 -4.38
CA ASP A 48 -1.87 -6.12 -3.11
C ASP A 48 -2.78 -7.28 -2.68
N HIS A 49 -2.18 -8.29 -2.04
CA HIS A 49 -2.89 -9.41 -1.44
C HIS A 49 -3.35 -9.02 -0.02
N ILE A 50 -4.65 -8.94 0.24
CA ILE A 50 -5.22 -8.63 1.57
C ILE A 50 -4.65 -9.58 2.62
N LYS A 51 -4.71 -10.88 2.36
CA LYS A 51 -4.00 -11.92 3.08
C LYS A 51 -2.79 -12.34 2.28
N SER A 52 -1.60 -12.20 2.87
CA SER A 52 -0.33 -12.47 2.20
C SER A 52 -0.21 -13.92 1.68
N VAL A 53 0.41 -14.08 0.52
CA VAL A 53 0.69 -15.40 -0.11
C VAL A 53 1.45 -16.35 0.82
N ARG A 54 2.27 -15.82 1.73
CA ARG A 54 3.02 -16.64 2.72
C ARG A 54 2.11 -17.42 3.65
N THR A 55 1.03 -16.78 4.09
CA THR A 55 0.12 -17.33 5.10
C THR A 55 -1.07 -18.03 4.48
N HIS A 56 -1.49 -17.59 3.29
CA HIS A 56 -2.66 -18.08 2.59
C HIS A 56 -2.36 -18.28 1.10
N PRO A 57 -1.48 -19.23 0.73
CA PRO A 57 -1.10 -19.48 -0.66
C PRO A 57 -2.31 -19.87 -1.53
N GLU A 58 -3.33 -20.51 -0.96
CA GLU A 58 -4.58 -20.89 -1.62
C GLU A 58 -5.39 -19.67 -2.11
N LEU A 59 -5.22 -18.51 -1.47
CA LEU A 59 -5.91 -17.27 -1.83
C LEU A 59 -5.12 -16.38 -2.81
N SER A 60 -4.00 -16.88 -3.35
CA SER A 60 -3.08 -16.09 -4.19
C SER A 60 -3.70 -15.54 -5.46
N PHE A 61 -4.73 -16.21 -5.98
CA PHE A 61 -5.44 -15.84 -7.21
C PHE A 61 -6.94 -15.57 -6.98
N ASP A 62 -7.41 -15.52 -5.73
CA ASP A 62 -8.81 -15.18 -5.42
C ASP A 62 -8.99 -13.66 -5.61
N PRO A 63 -9.85 -13.20 -6.55
CA PRO A 63 -10.10 -11.78 -6.75
C PRO A 63 -10.55 -11.04 -5.47
N ARG A 64 -11.22 -11.73 -4.55
CA ARG A 64 -11.70 -11.15 -3.28
C ARG A 64 -10.58 -10.91 -2.28
N ASN A 65 -9.45 -11.61 -2.44
CA ASN A 65 -8.25 -11.41 -1.64
C ASN A 65 -7.30 -10.35 -2.25
N LEU A 66 -7.70 -9.69 -3.34
CA LEU A 66 -6.88 -8.71 -4.04
C LEU A 66 -7.50 -7.32 -3.98
N GLN A 67 -6.65 -6.30 -3.85
CA GLN A 67 -7.07 -4.91 -3.87
C GLN A 67 -6.06 -4.00 -4.59
N ALA A 68 -6.57 -3.00 -5.30
CA ALA A 68 -5.74 -1.93 -5.85
C ALA A 68 -5.31 -0.95 -4.76
N LEU A 69 -4.00 -0.73 -4.63
CA LEU A 69 -3.39 0.22 -3.70
C LEU A 69 -2.37 1.12 -4.41
N CYS A 70 -2.23 2.36 -3.94
CA CYS A 70 -1.06 3.17 -4.30
C CYS A 70 0.17 2.72 -3.50
N GLY A 71 1.37 3.04 -4.01
CA GLY A 71 2.62 2.64 -3.36
C GLY A 71 2.76 3.07 -1.89
N ALA A 72 2.22 4.23 -1.52
CA ALA A 72 2.23 4.70 -0.14
C ALA A 72 1.37 3.83 0.79
N CYS A 73 0.14 3.50 0.35
CA CYS A 73 -0.76 2.64 1.11
C CYS A 73 -0.25 1.20 1.18
N HIS A 74 0.29 0.68 0.07
CA HIS A 74 0.90 -0.64 0.03
C HIS A 74 2.09 -0.72 1.00
N THR A 75 3.01 0.26 0.97
CA THR A 75 4.15 0.32 1.92
C THR A 75 3.70 0.39 3.38
N ARG A 76 2.64 1.16 3.67
CA ARG A 76 2.06 1.24 5.03
C ARG A 76 1.57 -0.13 5.50
N LYS A 77 0.83 -0.86 4.65
CA LYS A 77 0.35 -2.21 4.95
C LYS A 77 1.51 -3.18 5.17
N THR A 78 2.47 -3.25 4.24
CA THR A 78 3.63 -4.15 4.36
C THR A 78 4.41 -3.88 5.65
N ARG A 79 4.57 -2.61 6.05
CA ARG A 79 5.23 -2.25 7.30
C ARG A 79 4.52 -2.87 8.51
N ILE A 80 3.19 -2.81 8.55
CA ILE A 80 2.39 -3.42 9.61
C ILE A 80 2.50 -4.95 9.58
N GLU A 81 2.42 -5.57 8.39
CA GLU A 81 2.57 -7.02 8.20
C GLU A 81 3.94 -7.56 8.64
N CYS A 82 5.02 -6.78 8.46
CA CYS A 82 6.35 -7.11 8.95
C CYS A 82 6.50 -6.96 10.48
N GLY A 83 5.43 -6.61 11.20
CA GLY A 83 5.41 -6.47 12.65
C GLY A 83 5.89 -5.12 13.17
N HIS A 84 6.00 -4.09 12.33
CA HIS A 84 6.24 -2.74 12.81
C HIS A 84 4.94 -2.13 13.34
N LYS A 85 5.01 -1.52 14.52
CA LYS A 85 3.88 -0.81 15.11
C LYS A 85 3.47 0.40 14.26
N GLU A 86 2.18 0.72 14.29
CA GLU A 86 1.69 1.99 13.77
C GLU A 86 2.36 3.15 14.52
N LYS A 87 2.48 4.32 13.86
CA LYS A 87 2.99 5.52 14.52
C LYS A 87 2.08 5.86 15.72
N SER A 88 2.69 6.27 16.84
CA SER A 88 1.91 6.74 17.99
C SER A 88 1.02 7.93 17.60
N PRO A 89 -0.12 8.13 18.28
CA PRO A 89 -0.98 9.28 18.06
C PRO A 89 -0.22 10.60 18.13
N GLU A 90 0.69 10.74 19.10
CA GLU A 90 1.56 11.92 19.28
C GLU A 90 2.45 12.17 18.06
N ARG A 91 3.04 11.12 17.48
CA ARG A 91 3.84 11.24 16.26
C ARG A 91 3.01 11.57 15.03
N LYS A 92 1.74 11.14 14.96
CA LYS A 92 0.82 11.57 13.91
C LYS A 92 0.50 13.06 14.07
N ALA A 93 0.07 13.48 15.26
CA ALA A 93 -0.26 14.86 15.57
C ALA A 93 0.90 15.82 15.26
N TRP A 94 2.14 15.46 15.62
CA TRP A 94 3.30 16.27 15.26
C TRP A 94 3.53 16.36 13.75
N ALA A 95 3.38 15.25 13.02
CA ALA A 95 3.54 15.24 11.57
C ALA A 95 2.47 16.08 10.87
N ASP A 96 1.23 16.03 11.37
CA ASP A 96 0.11 16.83 10.85
C ASP A 96 0.36 18.32 11.12
N ALA A 97 0.76 18.69 12.34
CA ALA A 97 1.10 20.07 12.69
C ALA A 97 2.27 20.64 11.86
N VAL A 98 3.29 19.83 11.57
CA VAL A 98 4.39 20.23 10.67
C VAL A 98 3.91 20.42 9.23
N ALA A 99 2.99 19.57 8.76
CA ALA A 99 2.41 19.70 7.43
C ALA A 99 1.55 20.96 7.31
N ASP A 100 0.76 21.28 8.33
CA ASP A 100 -0.06 22.50 8.39
C ASP A 100 0.83 23.75 8.36
N LEU A 101 1.88 23.80 9.19
CA LEU A 101 2.85 24.89 9.18
C LEU A 101 3.52 25.04 7.80
N ALA A 102 3.88 23.92 7.16
CA ALA A 102 4.46 23.95 5.82
C ALA A 102 3.47 24.51 4.77
N ALA A 103 2.20 24.13 4.83
CA ALA A 103 1.16 24.66 3.95
C ALA A 103 0.96 26.17 4.16
N GLU A 104 0.94 26.64 5.41
CA GLU A 104 0.88 28.06 5.75
C GLU A 104 2.06 28.84 5.16
N THR A 105 3.29 28.30 5.29
CA THR A 105 4.48 28.94 4.71
C THR A 105 4.41 29.04 3.18
N ALA A 106 3.92 27.99 2.50
CA ALA A 106 3.76 28.00 1.05
C ALA A 106 2.72 29.04 0.59
N THR A 107 1.56 29.11 1.25
CA THR A 107 0.52 30.11 0.92
C THR A 107 0.96 31.54 1.18
N ARG A 108 1.89 31.78 2.12
CA ARG A 108 2.49 33.10 2.35
C ARG A 108 3.46 33.48 1.23
N ALA A 109 4.32 32.55 0.80
CA ALA A 109 5.28 32.77 -0.27
C ALA A 109 4.63 33.03 -1.64
N GLU A 110 3.43 32.51 -1.90
CA GLU A 110 2.67 32.78 -3.13
C GLU A 110 2.00 34.17 -3.16
N LYS A 111 1.93 34.85 -2.01
CA LYS A 111 1.29 36.17 -1.87
C LYS A 111 2.27 37.34 -1.89
N GLU A 112 3.57 37.08 -1.81
CA GLU A 112 4.67 38.05 -2.00
C GLU A 112 5.15 38.05 -3.45
#